data_AF-A0A356NZ67-F1
#
_entry.id   AF-A0A356NZ67-F1
#
_cell.length_a   1.000
_cell.length_b   1.000
_cell.length_c   1.000
_cell.angle_alpha   90.00
_cell.angle_beta   90.00
_cell.angle_gamma   90.00
#
_symmetry.space_group_name_H-M   'P 1'
#
loop_
_entity.id
_entity.type
_entity.pdbx_description
1 polymer ?
#
loop_
_entity_poly.entity_id
_entity_poly.type
_entity_poly.pdbx_seq_one_letter_code
_entity_poly.pdbx_strand_id
1 'polypeptide(L)'
;MPDISVVLAGLGDAFSLFNLAFVVLGVVVGQFVGAVPGIGPVMAMAIAIPFTLGLDPLPGIAFLIGVNKGGLVGGAIPAVLMNTPGTPDAAATALDGYPLAKNGKPLKATKMALFSSVSGDLFSDLVLVTISAPLAILALRMGPVEVLALMIFAFSVLAGLIGNSLVKGLIAAALGLLLACVGSDPENYTPRLIFGLWDLYDGLPLPSVAIGMLAIAEILRRMAQCDGTARATIKVDRTGKPEDRRVSFAEYWSCRFVLLRGAITGTLLGALPGIGSTAAAFISYALTKSAARDPHTFGKGNIKGIAAAESANSSVVGANLIPLLTLGIPGSVSAALIVSAFMIHGLQPGPLLFENQGRLVYGLFGAMLMANFVNLWVGQIGLRIWVRVVSAPEPVIFASALLMCIVGVGMASGGVFGVFVMLCFAAAGHVLAAFGYSLVIIIIAFFLGPRLEISLAQSVALTNGDPARIIDYPVAIALLLLSVVSVIYLLRRGQANLDSNRD
;
A
#
# COMPACT_ATOMS: atom_id res chain seq x y z
N MET A 1 15.03 4.47 24.22
CA MET A 1 13.62 4.04 24.28
C MET A 1 12.76 5.28 24.26
N PRO A 2 11.61 5.29 23.56
CA PRO A 2 10.71 6.44 23.55
C PRO A 2 10.26 6.76 24.97
N ASP A 3 10.18 8.04 25.33
CA ASP A 3 9.59 8.45 26.59
C ASP A 3 8.11 8.03 26.61
N ILE A 4 7.69 7.38 27.70
CA ILE A 4 6.30 6.97 27.92
C ILE A 4 5.35 8.16 27.81
N SER A 5 5.79 9.35 28.21
CA SER A 5 5.01 10.58 28.09
C SER A 5 4.64 10.88 26.63
N VAL A 6 5.58 10.71 25.69
CA VAL A 6 5.40 10.92 24.25
C VAL A 6 4.47 9.88 23.66
N VAL A 7 4.60 8.62 24.09
CA VAL A 7 3.73 7.52 23.65
C VAL A 7 2.29 7.78 24.07
N LEU A 8 2.07 8.10 25.35
CA LEU A 8 0.74 8.37 25.89
C LEU A 8 0.12 9.64 25.29
N ALA A 9 0.90 10.70 25.09
CA ALA A 9 0.44 11.92 24.45
C ALA A 9 0.02 11.67 23.00
N GLY A 10 0.83 10.95 22.22
CA GLY A 10 0.52 10.61 20.83
C GLY A 10 -0.74 9.75 20.74
N LEU A 11 -0.83 8.67 21.53
CA LEU A 11 -2.05 7.86 21.60
C LEU A 11 -3.27 8.70 22.02
N GLY A 12 -3.10 9.63 22.96
CA GLY A 12 -4.15 10.57 23.37
C GLY A 12 -4.64 11.45 22.22
N ASP A 13 -3.73 11.99 21.40
CA ASP A 13 -4.09 12.81 20.24
C ASP A 13 -4.93 12.02 19.23
N ALA A 14 -4.62 10.74 19.03
CA ALA A 14 -5.36 9.88 18.11
C ALA A 14 -6.85 9.79 18.44
N PHE A 15 -7.20 9.75 19.74
CA PHE A 15 -8.58 9.67 20.22
C PHE A 15 -9.28 11.03 20.34
N SER A 16 -8.64 12.13 19.92
CA SER A 16 -9.34 13.41 19.81
C SER A 16 -10.52 13.30 18.83
N LEU A 17 -11.61 14.02 19.12
CA LEU A 17 -12.83 13.94 18.31
C LEU A 17 -12.57 14.35 16.85
N PHE A 18 -11.67 15.29 16.62
CA PHE A 18 -11.26 15.73 15.29
C PHE A 18 -10.56 14.61 14.51
N ASN A 19 -9.57 13.95 15.10
CA ASN A 19 -8.88 12.83 14.45
C ASN A 19 -9.79 11.62 14.26
N LEU A 20 -10.66 11.32 15.22
CA LEU A 20 -11.69 10.29 15.08
C LEU A 20 -12.62 10.59 13.91
N ALA A 21 -13.05 11.85 13.72
CA ALA A 21 -13.92 12.22 12.60
C ALA A 21 -13.23 11.96 11.24
N PHE A 22 -11.95 12.30 11.10
CA PHE A 22 -11.19 12.04 9.88
C PHE A 22 -10.90 10.54 9.65
N VAL A 23 -10.66 9.76 10.71
CA VAL A 23 -10.55 8.30 10.59
C VAL A 23 -11.88 7.69 10.15
N VAL A 24 -13.00 8.12 10.73
CA VAL A 24 -14.35 7.69 10.31
C VAL A 24 -14.62 8.06 8.87
N LEU A 25 -14.34 9.30 8.47
CA LEU A 25 -14.49 9.77 7.10
C LEU A 25 -13.63 8.94 6.14
N GLY A 26 -12.38 8.69 6.50
CA GLY A 26 -11.44 7.90 5.70
C GLY A 26 -11.94 6.47 5.49
N VAL A 27 -12.33 5.80 6.57
CA VAL A 27 -12.88 4.43 6.50
C VAL A 27 -14.16 4.39 5.66
N VAL A 28 -15.07 5.36 5.84
CA VAL A 28 -16.31 5.45 5.08
C VAL A 28 -16.04 5.64 3.58
N VAL A 29 -15.16 6.59 3.23
CA VAL A 29 -14.75 6.83 1.84
C VAL A 29 -14.05 5.60 1.27
N GLY A 30 -13.14 5.00 2.02
CA GLY A 30 -12.45 3.77 1.64
C GLY A 30 -13.43 2.65 1.32
N GLN A 31 -14.32 2.31 2.26
CA GLN A 31 -15.32 1.25 2.05
C GLN A 31 -16.27 1.57 0.89
N PHE A 32 -16.72 2.82 0.75
CA PHE A 32 -17.55 3.26 -0.35
C PHE A 32 -16.86 3.01 -1.70
N VAL A 33 -15.63 3.52 -1.84
CA VAL A 33 -14.87 3.45 -3.08
C VAL A 33 -14.47 2.01 -3.39
N GLY A 34 -14.01 1.24 -2.42
CA GLY A 34 -13.64 -0.17 -2.60
C GLY A 34 -14.84 -1.07 -2.94
N ALA A 35 -16.06 -0.69 -2.55
CA ALA A 35 -17.27 -1.42 -2.93
C ALA A 35 -17.65 -1.22 -4.41
N VAL A 36 -17.14 -0.19 -5.08
CA VAL A 36 -17.35 0.05 -6.51
C VAL A 36 -16.42 -0.87 -7.31
N PRO A 37 -16.97 -1.79 -8.13
CA PRO A 37 -16.15 -2.68 -8.94
C PRO A 37 -15.17 -1.92 -9.82
N GLY A 38 -13.92 -2.37 -9.88
CA GLY A 38 -12.89 -1.74 -10.69
C GLY A 38 -12.26 -0.48 -10.08
N ILE A 39 -12.76 0.03 -8.95
CA ILE A 39 -12.10 1.12 -8.22
C ILE A 39 -11.42 0.57 -6.96
N GLY A 40 -10.09 0.56 -6.97
CA GLY A 40 -9.28 0.07 -5.85
C GLY A 40 -8.95 1.14 -4.80
N PRO A 41 -8.46 0.73 -3.60
CA PRO A 41 -8.04 1.62 -2.52
C PRO A 41 -6.90 2.54 -2.94
N VAL A 42 -6.02 2.10 -3.84
CA VAL A 42 -4.94 2.92 -4.40
C VAL A 42 -5.48 4.16 -5.11
N MET A 43 -6.50 3.99 -5.95
CA MET A 43 -7.15 5.12 -6.61
C MET A 43 -7.88 6.00 -5.60
N ALA A 44 -8.58 5.40 -4.62
CA ALA A 44 -9.23 6.14 -3.54
C ALA A 44 -8.25 7.04 -2.76
N MET A 45 -7.09 6.51 -2.38
CA MET A 45 -6.03 7.26 -1.70
C MET A 45 -5.48 8.38 -2.58
N ALA A 46 -5.22 8.10 -3.85
CA ALA A 46 -4.67 9.11 -4.75
C ALA A 46 -5.62 10.31 -4.93
N ILE A 47 -6.94 10.05 -4.98
CA ILE A 47 -8.00 11.07 -5.01
C ILE A 47 -8.09 11.82 -3.66
N ALA A 48 -7.82 11.12 -2.57
CA ALA A 48 -7.92 11.62 -1.21
C ALA A 48 -6.71 12.48 -0.79
N ILE A 49 -5.52 12.30 -1.39
CA ILE A 49 -4.31 13.08 -1.04
C ILE A 49 -4.53 14.60 -1.15
N PRO A 50 -5.06 15.16 -2.25
CA PRO A 50 -5.40 16.57 -2.34
C PRO A 50 -6.22 17.12 -1.17
N PHE A 51 -7.12 16.30 -0.64
CA PHE A 51 -7.99 16.70 0.47
C PHE A 51 -7.23 16.84 1.79
N THR A 52 -6.06 16.21 1.94
CA THR A 52 -5.26 16.32 3.15
C THR A 52 -4.44 17.61 3.23
N LEU A 53 -4.30 18.35 2.12
CA LEU A 53 -3.46 19.56 2.06
C LEU A 53 -3.86 20.65 3.06
N GLY A 54 -5.15 20.74 3.39
CA GLY A 54 -5.66 21.69 4.36
C GLY A 54 -5.64 21.20 5.81
N LEU A 55 -5.09 20.02 6.08
CA LEU A 55 -5.14 19.37 7.39
C LEU A 55 -3.75 19.32 8.03
N ASP A 56 -3.74 19.24 9.37
CA ASP A 56 -2.54 18.86 10.10
C ASP A 56 -2.09 17.43 9.72
N PRO A 57 -0.79 17.09 9.89
CA PRO A 57 -0.26 15.81 9.42
C PRO A 57 -0.96 14.58 10.02
N LEU A 58 -1.32 14.64 11.31
CA LEU A 58 -1.98 13.52 11.98
C LEU A 58 -3.37 13.21 11.37
N PRO A 59 -4.34 14.13 11.33
CA PRO A 59 -5.65 13.87 10.70
C PRO A 59 -5.54 13.59 9.21
N GLY A 60 -4.63 14.24 8.47
CA GLY A 60 -4.43 14.01 7.05
C GLY A 60 -3.95 12.59 6.73
N ILE A 61 -2.89 12.14 7.38
CA ILE A 61 -2.35 10.79 7.16
C ILE A 61 -3.28 9.73 7.76
N ALA A 62 -3.90 9.99 8.92
CA ALA A 62 -4.89 9.09 9.50
C ALA A 62 -6.12 8.88 8.60
N PHE A 63 -6.58 9.94 7.92
CA PHE A 63 -7.63 9.85 6.90
C PHE A 63 -7.22 8.91 5.76
N LEU A 64 -6.02 9.07 5.20
CA LEU A 64 -5.53 8.22 4.10
C LEU A 64 -5.35 6.76 4.51
N ILE A 65 -4.86 6.52 5.72
CA ILE A 65 -4.80 5.17 6.32
C ILE A 65 -6.20 4.59 6.43
N GLY A 66 -7.17 5.38 6.89
CA GLY A 66 -8.59 5.01 6.93
C GLY A 66 -9.13 4.63 5.55
N VAL A 67 -8.83 5.43 4.52
CA VAL A 67 -9.20 5.15 3.11
C VAL A 67 -8.61 3.82 2.64
N ASN A 68 -7.35 3.56 2.95
CA ASN A 68 -6.68 2.31 2.58
C ASN A 68 -7.33 1.09 3.25
N LYS A 69 -7.46 1.12 4.59
CA LYS A 69 -8.05 0.02 5.39
C LYS A 69 -9.52 -0.21 5.05
N GLY A 70 -10.28 0.87 4.88
CA GLY A 70 -11.68 0.81 4.46
C GLY A 70 -11.82 0.22 3.06
N GLY A 71 -10.94 0.61 2.12
CA GLY A 71 -11.01 0.16 0.73
C GLY A 71 -10.72 -1.32 0.54
N LEU A 72 -9.80 -1.91 1.31
CA LEU A 72 -9.58 -3.36 1.27
C LEU A 72 -10.82 -4.14 1.73
N VAL A 73 -11.43 -3.73 2.84
CA VAL A 73 -12.70 -4.32 3.31
C VAL A 73 -13.83 -4.10 2.30
N GLY A 74 -13.90 -2.89 1.72
CA GLY A 74 -14.87 -2.55 0.68
C GLY A 74 -14.75 -3.48 -0.53
N GLY A 75 -13.52 -3.78 -0.96
CA GLY A 75 -13.22 -4.65 -2.11
C GLY A 75 -13.70 -6.10 -1.96
N ALA A 76 -13.81 -6.60 -0.73
CA ALA A 76 -14.36 -7.93 -0.46
C ALA A 76 -15.86 -8.03 -0.75
N ILE A 77 -16.60 -6.92 -0.71
CA ILE A 77 -18.05 -6.89 -0.97
C ILE A 77 -18.36 -7.29 -2.43
N PRO A 78 -17.84 -6.61 -3.47
CA PRO A 78 -18.07 -7.01 -4.85
C PRO A 78 -17.42 -8.37 -5.20
N ALA A 79 -16.30 -8.73 -4.56
CA ALA A 79 -15.72 -10.07 -4.68
C ALA A 79 -16.69 -11.18 -4.24
N VAL A 80 -17.33 -11.03 -3.09
CA VAL A 80 -18.29 -11.99 -2.53
C VAL A 80 -19.61 -12.00 -3.29
N LEU A 81 -20.11 -10.86 -3.77
CA LEU A 81 -21.48 -10.77 -4.29
C LEU A 81 -21.58 -10.85 -5.83
N MET A 82 -20.49 -10.56 -6.53
CA MET A 82 -20.47 -10.51 -8.00
C MET A 82 -19.38 -11.37 -8.64
N ASN A 83 -18.45 -11.91 -7.85
CA ASN A 83 -17.24 -12.54 -8.38
C ASN A 83 -16.40 -11.60 -9.26
N THR A 84 -16.56 -10.29 -9.04
CA THR A 84 -15.80 -9.23 -9.72
C THR A 84 -15.10 -8.44 -8.62
N PRO A 85 -13.91 -8.90 -8.16
CA PRO A 85 -13.19 -8.25 -7.08
C PRO A 85 -12.94 -6.76 -7.39
N GLY A 86 -13.19 -5.89 -6.40
CA GLY A 86 -12.84 -4.47 -6.50
C GLY A 86 -11.32 -4.24 -6.52
N THR A 87 -10.58 -5.20 -5.94
CA THR A 87 -9.12 -5.19 -5.84
C THR A 87 -8.54 -6.55 -6.25
N PRO A 88 -7.31 -6.61 -6.80
CA PRO A 88 -6.68 -7.88 -7.14
C PRO A 88 -6.50 -8.83 -5.94
N ASP A 89 -6.26 -8.29 -4.75
CA ASP A 89 -6.15 -9.05 -3.50
C ASP A 89 -7.47 -9.72 -3.06
N ALA A 90 -8.63 -9.10 -3.29
CA ALA A 90 -9.93 -9.68 -2.99
C ALA A 90 -10.32 -10.84 -3.94
N ALA A 91 -9.52 -11.11 -4.99
CA ALA A 91 -9.74 -12.27 -5.86
C ALA A 91 -9.59 -13.60 -5.12
N ALA A 92 -8.63 -13.70 -4.19
CA ALA A 92 -8.50 -14.88 -3.32
C ALA A 92 -9.74 -15.06 -2.43
N THR A 93 -10.32 -13.95 -1.95
CA THR A 93 -11.55 -13.93 -1.16
C THR A 93 -12.75 -14.40 -1.96
N ALA A 94 -12.83 -14.05 -3.25
CA ALA A 94 -13.91 -14.49 -4.14
C ALA A 94 -13.98 -16.02 -4.31
N LEU A 95 -12.82 -16.72 -4.25
CA LEU A 95 -12.73 -18.17 -4.44
C LEU A 95 -13.69 -18.97 -3.54
N ASP A 96 -13.84 -18.56 -2.29
CA ASP A 96 -14.82 -19.16 -1.36
C ASP A 96 -15.96 -18.20 -0.97
N GLY A 97 -15.72 -16.89 -1.03
CA GLY A 97 -16.73 -15.87 -0.74
C GLY A 97 -17.94 -15.96 -1.67
N TYR A 98 -17.70 -16.02 -2.98
CA TYR A 98 -18.75 -16.04 -3.97
C TYR A 98 -19.54 -17.35 -3.99
N PRO A 99 -18.92 -18.55 -3.94
CA PRO A 99 -19.66 -19.79 -3.77
C PRO A 99 -20.49 -19.83 -2.48
N LEU A 100 -19.98 -19.32 -1.37
CA LEU A 100 -20.74 -19.25 -0.11
C LEU A 100 -21.95 -18.30 -0.23
N ALA A 101 -21.79 -17.19 -0.96
CA ALA A 101 -22.89 -16.29 -1.28
C ALA A 101 -23.95 -16.95 -2.19
N LYS A 102 -23.52 -17.69 -3.22
CA LYS A 102 -24.40 -18.50 -4.10
C LYS A 102 -25.19 -19.55 -3.33
N ASN A 103 -24.59 -20.13 -2.28
CA ASN A 103 -25.25 -21.08 -1.38
C ASN A 103 -26.25 -20.42 -0.40
N GLY A 104 -26.70 -19.18 -0.67
CA GLY A 104 -27.69 -18.47 0.13
C GLY A 104 -27.13 -17.80 1.38
N LYS A 105 -25.79 -17.71 1.53
CA LYS A 105 -25.13 -17.15 2.72
C LYS A 105 -24.28 -15.88 2.45
N PRO A 106 -24.75 -14.90 1.64
CA PRO A 106 -23.94 -13.75 1.25
C PRO A 106 -23.50 -12.90 2.46
N LEU A 107 -24.41 -12.64 3.40
CA LEU A 107 -24.10 -11.86 4.60
C LEU A 107 -23.10 -12.55 5.52
N LYS A 108 -23.14 -13.89 5.62
CA LYS A 108 -22.15 -14.65 6.40
C LYS A 108 -20.77 -14.55 5.74
N ALA A 109 -20.69 -14.70 4.42
CA ALA A 109 -19.44 -14.55 3.68
C ALA A 109 -18.82 -13.15 3.87
N THR A 110 -19.59 -12.08 3.63
CA THR A 110 -19.08 -10.70 3.76
C THR A 110 -18.73 -10.34 5.21
N LYS A 111 -19.49 -10.84 6.20
CA LYS A 111 -19.14 -10.63 7.62
C LYS A 111 -17.88 -11.38 8.02
N MET A 112 -17.67 -12.59 7.51
CA MET A 112 -16.42 -13.30 7.78
C MET A 112 -15.25 -12.53 7.18
N ALA A 113 -15.39 -12.00 5.96
CA ALA A 113 -14.37 -11.17 5.34
C ALA A 113 -14.02 -9.97 6.23
N LEU A 114 -15.04 -9.20 6.65
CA LEU A 114 -14.87 -8.06 7.55
C LEU A 114 -14.17 -8.44 8.87
N PHE A 115 -14.64 -9.49 9.57
CA PHE A 115 -14.03 -9.91 10.83
C PHE A 115 -12.57 -10.36 10.65
N SER A 116 -12.29 -11.07 9.55
CA SER A 116 -10.95 -11.59 9.27
C SER A 116 -9.97 -10.48 8.89
N SER A 117 -10.43 -9.53 8.09
CA SER A 117 -9.71 -8.32 7.70
C SER A 117 -9.31 -7.50 8.92
N VAL A 118 -10.29 -7.12 9.77
CA VAL A 118 -10.03 -6.34 11.00
C VAL A 118 -9.07 -7.06 11.94
N SER A 119 -9.15 -8.39 12.02
CA SER A 119 -8.26 -9.18 12.88
C SER A 119 -6.83 -9.25 12.36
N GLY A 120 -6.67 -9.34 11.03
CA GLY A 120 -5.38 -9.26 10.37
C GLY A 120 -4.75 -7.87 10.53
N ASP A 121 -5.50 -6.82 10.21
CA ASP A 121 -5.08 -5.43 10.40
C ASP A 121 -4.61 -5.20 11.84
N LEU A 122 -5.42 -5.56 12.83
CA LEU A 122 -5.10 -5.40 14.25
C LEU A 122 -3.81 -6.13 14.62
N PHE A 123 -3.62 -7.35 14.14
CA PHE A 123 -2.38 -8.09 14.37
C PHE A 123 -1.17 -7.37 13.77
N SER A 124 -1.25 -6.95 12.51
CA SER A 124 -0.15 -6.27 11.83
C SER A 124 0.17 -4.89 12.43
N ASP A 125 -0.83 -4.16 12.90
CA ASP A 125 -0.66 -2.89 13.60
C ASP A 125 0.06 -3.09 14.93
N LEU A 126 -0.30 -4.13 15.70
CA LEU A 126 0.42 -4.45 16.94
C LEU A 126 1.87 -4.84 16.67
N VAL A 127 2.14 -5.58 15.60
CA VAL A 127 3.50 -5.88 15.16
C VAL A 127 4.23 -4.60 14.75
N LEU A 128 3.60 -3.69 14.00
CA LEU A 128 4.15 -2.40 13.65
C LEU A 128 4.52 -1.58 14.88
N VAL A 129 3.59 -1.41 15.83
CA VAL A 129 3.82 -0.65 17.07
C VAL A 129 4.99 -1.21 17.87
N THR A 130 5.10 -2.53 17.94
CA THR A 130 6.12 -3.20 18.77
C THR A 130 7.50 -3.27 18.11
N ILE A 131 7.57 -3.48 16.79
CA ILE A 131 8.83 -3.67 16.06
C ILE A 131 9.40 -2.36 15.52
N SER A 132 8.56 -1.36 15.22
CA SER A 132 9.00 -0.14 14.54
C SER A 132 10.04 0.66 15.33
N ALA A 133 9.83 0.90 16.63
CA ALA A 133 10.77 1.66 17.44
C ALA A 133 12.15 0.96 17.59
N PRO A 134 12.24 -0.35 17.91
CA PRO A 134 13.50 -1.08 17.88
C PRO A 134 14.21 -1.02 16.51
N LEU A 135 13.47 -1.17 15.42
CA LEU A 135 14.01 -1.14 14.07
C LEU A 135 14.51 0.26 13.68
N ALA A 136 13.81 1.32 14.08
CA ALA A 136 14.25 2.70 13.89
C ALA A 136 15.56 2.98 14.64
N ILE A 137 15.71 2.50 15.89
CA ILE A 137 16.96 2.62 16.65
C ILE A 137 18.12 1.91 15.95
N LEU A 138 17.88 0.74 15.36
CA LEU A 138 18.89 0.03 14.59
C LEU A 138 19.28 0.84 13.34
N ALA A 139 18.29 1.39 12.64
CA ALA A 139 18.51 2.21 11.45
C ALA A 139 19.22 3.54 11.74
N LEU A 140 19.03 4.15 12.92
CA LEU A 140 19.79 5.33 13.36
C LEU A 140 21.30 5.05 13.54
N ARG A 141 21.69 3.77 13.71
CA ARG A 141 23.10 3.37 13.83
C ARG A 141 23.77 3.07 12.49
N MET A 142 23.00 3.05 11.40
CA MET A 142 23.53 2.79 10.07
C MET A 142 24.25 4.04 9.53
N GLY A 143 25.48 3.86 9.05
CA GLY A 143 26.22 4.89 8.36
C GLY A 143 25.81 4.99 6.88
N PRO A 144 26.41 5.92 6.12
CA PRO A 144 26.11 6.08 4.70
C PRO A 144 26.32 4.81 3.88
N VAL A 145 27.34 4.01 4.23
CA VAL A 145 27.68 2.75 3.54
C VAL A 145 26.59 1.70 3.75
N GLU A 146 26.09 1.52 4.96
CA GLU A 146 24.97 0.63 5.24
C GLU A 146 23.67 1.10 4.58
N VAL A 147 23.40 2.41 4.60
CA VAL A 147 22.19 2.98 3.97
C VAL A 147 22.24 2.78 2.45
N LEU A 148 23.40 2.98 1.82
CA LEU A 148 23.60 2.69 0.39
C LEU A 148 23.33 1.21 0.09
N ALA A 149 23.92 0.30 0.86
CA ALA A 149 23.72 -1.13 0.70
C ALA A 149 22.25 -1.55 0.92
N LEU A 150 21.57 -0.94 1.89
CA LEU A 150 20.15 -1.15 2.16
C LEU A 150 19.29 -0.71 0.98
N MET A 151 19.60 0.42 0.35
CA MET A 151 18.88 0.88 -0.83
C MET A 151 19.11 -0.02 -2.03
N ILE A 152 20.34 -0.48 -2.26
CA ILE A 152 20.64 -1.48 -3.30
C ILE A 152 19.82 -2.75 -3.06
N PHE A 153 19.76 -3.21 -1.81
CA PHE A 153 18.92 -4.35 -1.43
C PHE A 153 17.44 -4.09 -1.71
N ALA A 154 16.91 -2.95 -1.27
CA ALA A 154 15.51 -2.58 -1.52
C ALA A 154 15.20 -2.53 -3.02
N PHE A 155 16.04 -1.88 -3.84
CA PHE A 155 15.84 -1.83 -5.29
C PHE A 155 15.92 -3.21 -5.94
N SER A 156 16.82 -4.08 -5.48
CA SER A 156 16.92 -5.46 -5.99
C SER A 156 15.63 -6.26 -5.76
N VAL A 157 15.03 -6.09 -4.58
CA VAL A 157 13.79 -6.74 -4.16
C VAL A 157 12.60 -6.14 -4.93
N LEU A 158 12.52 -4.80 -5.03
CA LEU A 158 11.47 -4.09 -5.75
C LEU A 158 11.46 -4.46 -7.25
N ALA A 159 12.64 -4.49 -7.89
CA ALA A 159 12.77 -4.81 -9.31
C ALA A 159 12.33 -6.24 -9.64
N GLY A 160 12.55 -7.19 -8.73
CA GLY A 160 12.20 -8.59 -8.97
C GLY A 160 10.79 -9.01 -8.56
N LEU A 161 10.16 -8.30 -7.61
CA LEU A 161 8.87 -8.73 -7.05
C LEU A 161 7.67 -7.95 -7.59
N ILE A 162 7.85 -6.67 -7.96
CA ILE A 162 6.74 -5.81 -8.41
C ILE A 162 6.46 -5.95 -9.92
N GLY A 163 7.34 -6.61 -10.68
CA GLY A 163 7.25 -6.73 -12.14
C GLY A 163 7.01 -8.16 -12.65
N ASN A 164 6.35 -8.28 -13.79
CA ASN A 164 6.31 -9.54 -14.58
C ASN A 164 7.70 -9.93 -15.13
N SER A 165 8.62 -8.97 -15.19
CA SER A 165 9.97 -9.13 -15.70
C SER A 165 10.93 -8.31 -14.86
N LEU A 166 11.99 -8.96 -14.38
CA LEU A 166 13.09 -8.31 -13.65
C LEU A 166 13.69 -7.16 -14.46
N VAL A 167 13.85 -7.34 -15.79
CA VAL A 167 14.42 -6.32 -16.67
C VAL A 167 13.54 -5.07 -16.72
N LYS A 168 12.21 -5.23 -16.84
CA LYS A 168 11.28 -4.10 -16.79
C LYS A 168 11.29 -3.42 -15.42
N GLY A 169 11.46 -4.18 -14.35
CA GLY A 169 11.62 -3.64 -12.99
C GLY A 169 12.88 -2.79 -12.84
N LEU A 170 14.02 -3.28 -13.34
CA LEU A 170 15.28 -2.52 -13.33
C LEU A 170 15.22 -1.26 -14.19
N ILE A 171 14.62 -1.32 -15.38
CA ILE A 171 14.40 -0.14 -16.23
C ILE A 171 13.49 0.87 -15.52
N ALA A 172 12.41 0.42 -14.87
CA ALA A 172 11.54 1.29 -14.10
C ALA A 172 12.28 1.97 -12.93
N ALA A 173 13.13 1.24 -12.21
CA ALA A 173 13.96 1.82 -11.16
C ALA A 173 14.95 2.84 -11.71
N ALA A 174 15.64 2.52 -12.81
CA ALA A 174 16.58 3.43 -13.47
C ALA A 174 15.89 4.70 -13.99
N LEU A 175 14.68 4.59 -14.56
CA LEU A 175 13.88 5.74 -14.97
C LEU A 175 13.50 6.62 -13.78
N GLY A 176 13.05 6.03 -12.67
CA GLY A 176 12.75 6.78 -11.46
C GLY A 176 13.97 7.52 -10.91
N LEU A 177 15.13 6.86 -10.85
CA LEU A 177 16.39 7.48 -10.45
C LEU A 177 16.81 8.61 -11.40
N LEU A 178 16.66 8.42 -12.71
CA LEU A 178 16.95 9.46 -13.70
C LEU A 178 16.07 10.70 -13.49
N LEU A 179 14.78 10.50 -13.22
CA LEU A 179 13.86 11.59 -12.90
C LEU A 179 14.26 12.31 -11.61
N ALA A 180 14.82 11.58 -10.62
CA ALA A 180 15.26 12.16 -9.36
C ALA A 180 16.49 13.05 -9.50
N CYS A 181 17.30 12.83 -10.54
CA CYS A 181 18.45 13.67 -10.86
C CYS A 181 18.08 15.02 -11.50
N VAL A 182 16.80 15.26 -11.81
CA VAL A 182 16.33 16.55 -12.32
C VAL A 182 16.32 17.56 -11.18
N GLY A 183 17.04 18.67 -11.35
CA GLY A 183 17.13 19.76 -10.39
C GLY A 183 18.55 19.99 -9.90
N SER A 184 18.69 20.46 -8.66
CA SER A 184 19.99 20.69 -8.03
C SER A 184 20.56 19.41 -7.44
N ASP A 185 21.86 19.23 -7.63
CA ASP A 185 22.66 18.23 -6.91
C ASP A 185 22.48 18.37 -5.39
N PRO A 186 22.12 17.31 -4.65
CA PRO A 186 21.94 17.39 -3.22
C PRO A 186 23.24 17.68 -2.44
N GLU A 187 24.42 17.45 -3.02
CA GLU A 187 25.72 17.67 -2.38
C GLU A 187 26.35 19.02 -2.79
N ASN A 188 26.47 19.29 -4.09
CA ASN A 188 27.14 20.49 -4.59
C ASN A 188 26.19 21.62 -5.01
N TYR A 189 24.87 21.41 -4.94
CA TYR A 189 23.84 22.36 -5.41
C TYR A 189 24.01 22.84 -6.86
N THR A 190 24.70 22.04 -7.68
CA THR A 190 24.88 22.31 -9.10
C THR A 190 23.62 21.96 -9.89
N PRO A 191 23.15 22.80 -10.82
CA PRO A 191 21.95 22.50 -11.60
C PRO A 191 22.22 21.39 -12.62
N ARG A 192 21.34 20.39 -12.66
CA ARG A 192 21.43 19.22 -13.54
C ARG A 192 20.07 18.94 -14.18
N LEU A 193 20.08 18.63 -15.48
CA LEU A 193 18.87 18.26 -16.25
C LEU A 193 17.72 19.29 -16.15
N ILE A 194 18.02 20.57 -15.90
CA ILE A 194 17.00 21.65 -15.85
C ILE A 194 16.66 22.19 -17.25
N PHE A 195 17.46 21.88 -18.27
CA PHE A 195 17.24 22.26 -19.68
C PHE A 195 16.94 23.75 -19.92
N GLY A 196 17.45 24.64 -19.06
CA GLY A 196 17.20 26.09 -19.12
C GLY A 196 15.86 26.54 -18.52
N LEU A 197 15.05 25.63 -17.99
CA LEU A 197 13.81 25.91 -17.28
C LEU A 197 14.09 26.06 -15.78
N TRP A 198 13.95 27.26 -15.25
CA TRP A 198 14.19 27.54 -13.83
C TRP A 198 13.16 26.90 -12.90
N ASP A 199 11.94 26.63 -13.39
CA ASP A 199 10.93 25.88 -12.63
C ASP A 199 11.37 24.45 -12.28
N LEU A 200 12.40 23.91 -12.95
CA LEU A 200 13.00 22.61 -12.66
C LEU A 200 14.16 22.68 -11.67
N TYR A 201 14.55 23.85 -11.17
CA TYR A 201 15.71 23.99 -10.29
C TYR A 201 15.57 23.20 -8.97
N ASP A 202 14.37 23.21 -8.40
CA ASP A 202 14.00 22.41 -7.21
C ASP A 202 13.61 20.97 -7.56
N GLY A 203 13.75 20.60 -8.84
CA GLY A 203 13.39 19.29 -9.38
C GLY A 203 11.92 19.14 -9.74
N LEU A 204 11.51 17.91 -10.04
CA LEU A 204 10.12 17.59 -10.36
C LEU A 204 9.30 17.50 -9.06
N PRO A 205 8.15 18.19 -8.94
CA PRO A 205 7.34 18.09 -7.73
C PRO A 205 6.78 16.66 -7.56
N LEU A 206 7.18 15.97 -6.49
CA LEU A 206 6.72 14.61 -6.21
C LEU A 206 5.20 14.43 -6.21
N PRO A 207 4.38 15.35 -5.65
CA PRO A 207 2.93 15.24 -5.74
C PRO A 207 2.44 15.21 -7.18
N SER A 208 3.03 16.04 -8.05
CA SER A 208 2.67 16.11 -9.48
C SER A 208 2.99 14.80 -10.20
N VAL A 209 4.20 14.28 -10.00
CA VAL A 209 4.68 13.04 -10.63
C VAL A 209 3.87 11.83 -10.14
N ALA A 210 3.65 11.72 -8.83
CA ALA A 210 2.89 10.63 -8.21
C ALA A 210 1.41 10.64 -8.59
N ILE A 211 0.73 11.78 -8.48
CA ILE A 211 -0.69 11.89 -8.83
C ILE A 211 -0.90 11.69 -10.33
N GLY A 212 -0.01 12.25 -11.17
CA GLY A 212 -0.05 12.05 -12.61
C GLY A 212 0.04 10.58 -13.00
N MET A 213 1.12 9.90 -12.59
CA MET A 213 1.36 8.50 -12.96
C MET A 213 0.39 7.51 -12.29
N LEU A 214 0.03 7.69 -11.01
CA LEU A 214 -0.74 6.68 -10.28
C LEU A 214 -2.25 6.95 -10.27
N ALA A 215 -2.68 8.22 -10.29
CA ALA A 215 -4.10 8.59 -10.19
C ALA A 215 -4.69 8.90 -11.58
N ILE A 216 -4.15 9.90 -12.26
CA ILE A 216 -4.75 10.43 -13.49
C ILE A 216 -4.61 9.42 -14.62
N ALA A 217 -3.44 8.78 -14.77
CA ALA A 217 -3.24 7.73 -15.78
C ALA A 217 -4.22 6.56 -15.61
N GLU A 218 -4.53 6.18 -14.36
CA GLU A 218 -5.49 5.12 -14.07
C GLU A 218 -6.92 5.56 -14.37
N ILE A 219 -7.31 6.77 -13.95
CA ILE A 219 -8.63 7.35 -14.26
C ILE A 219 -8.85 7.40 -15.77
N LEU A 220 -7.89 7.90 -16.55
CA LEU A 220 -7.98 7.96 -18.01
C LEU A 220 -8.12 6.57 -18.64
N ARG A 221 -7.36 5.59 -18.15
CA ARG A 221 -7.46 4.20 -18.61
C ARG A 221 -8.84 3.61 -18.32
N ARG A 222 -9.40 3.86 -17.14
CA ARG A 222 -10.73 3.40 -16.74
C ARG A 222 -11.83 4.05 -17.57
N MET A 223 -11.74 5.36 -17.79
CA MET A 223 -12.66 6.09 -18.66
C MET A 223 -12.67 5.52 -20.09
N ALA A 224 -11.51 5.09 -20.60
CA ALA A 224 -11.40 4.46 -21.92
C ALA A 224 -11.98 3.03 -21.99
N GLN A 225 -12.14 2.36 -20.84
CA GLN A 225 -12.62 0.98 -20.72
C GLN A 225 -14.07 0.87 -20.23
N CYS A 226 -14.79 1.99 -20.11
CA CYS A 226 -16.15 2.03 -19.57
C CYS A 226 -17.17 1.32 -20.48
N ASP A 227 -17.28 -0.01 -20.34
CA ASP A 227 -18.34 -0.84 -20.91
C ASP A 227 -19.41 -1.15 -19.85
N GLY A 228 -20.29 -0.17 -19.58
CA GLY A 228 -21.57 -0.38 -18.90
C GLY A 228 -21.56 -0.48 -17.36
N THR A 229 -22.74 -0.29 -16.77
CA THR A 229 -22.94 -0.27 -15.30
C THR A 229 -22.91 -1.67 -14.71
N ALA A 230 -21.92 -1.97 -13.85
CA ALA A 230 -21.94 -3.19 -13.04
C ALA A 230 -23.13 -3.18 -12.05
N ARG A 231 -23.89 -4.28 -11.99
CA ARG A 231 -24.97 -4.48 -11.01
C ARG A 231 -24.71 -5.74 -10.20
N ALA A 232 -25.05 -5.69 -8.92
CA ALA A 232 -24.96 -6.85 -8.02
C ALA A 232 -25.75 -8.04 -8.57
N THR A 233 -25.05 -9.14 -8.89
CA THR A 233 -25.65 -10.38 -9.40
C THR A 233 -26.41 -11.14 -8.31
N ILE A 234 -25.91 -11.10 -7.07
CA ILE A 234 -26.55 -11.74 -5.91
C ILE A 234 -27.32 -10.70 -5.10
N LYS A 235 -28.65 -10.86 -5.00
CA LYS A 235 -29.49 -10.06 -4.13
C LYS A 235 -29.38 -10.53 -2.68
N VAL A 236 -29.27 -9.58 -1.76
CA VAL A 236 -29.28 -9.86 -0.31
C VAL A 236 -30.73 -9.93 0.16
N ASP A 237 -31.33 -11.12 0.11
CA ASP A 237 -32.72 -11.33 0.54
C ASP A 237 -32.85 -11.67 2.04
N ARG A 238 -33.98 -11.24 2.64
CA ARG A 238 -34.28 -11.38 4.08
C ARG A 238 -34.95 -12.70 4.46
N THR A 239 -35.11 -13.64 3.53
CA THR A 239 -35.97 -14.82 3.70
C THR A 239 -35.25 -16.07 4.22
N GLY A 240 -33.91 -16.08 4.31
CA GLY A 240 -33.12 -17.23 4.80
C GLY A 240 -33.03 -17.37 6.32
N LYS A 241 -32.48 -18.46 6.87
CA LYS A 241 -32.35 -18.65 8.33
C LYS A 241 -31.48 -17.56 8.99
N PRO A 242 -31.75 -17.13 10.24
CA PRO A 242 -30.93 -16.11 10.93
C PRO A 242 -29.44 -16.48 11.05
N GLU A 243 -29.17 -17.77 11.18
CA GLU A 243 -27.83 -18.37 11.28
C GLU A 243 -26.99 -18.21 10.00
N ASP A 244 -27.63 -18.11 8.83
CA ASP A 244 -26.95 -17.91 7.55
C ASP A 244 -26.61 -16.44 7.29
N ARG A 245 -27.06 -15.54 8.18
CA ARG A 245 -26.83 -14.08 8.09
C ARG A 245 -25.82 -13.55 9.10
N ARG A 246 -25.27 -14.43 9.95
CA ARG A 246 -24.36 -14.08 11.04
C ARG A 246 -23.24 -15.11 11.10
N VAL A 247 -22.02 -14.65 11.36
CA VAL A 247 -20.95 -15.54 11.80
C VAL A 247 -21.10 -15.66 13.31
N SER A 248 -21.35 -16.87 13.81
CA SER A 248 -21.39 -17.10 15.25
C SER A 248 -19.99 -16.96 15.85
N PHE A 249 -19.91 -16.64 17.14
CA PHE A 249 -18.61 -16.58 17.83
C PHE A 249 -17.85 -17.91 17.73
N ALA A 250 -18.57 -19.05 17.81
CA ALA A 250 -17.97 -20.37 17.66
C ALA A 250 -17.36 -20.59 16.26
N GLU A 251 -18.06 -20.19 15.19
CA GLU A 251 -17.55 -20.27 13.81
C GLU A 251 -16.31 -19.40 13.63
N TYR A 252 -16.34 -18.16 14.10
CA TYR A 252 -15.20 -17.26 14.06
C TYR A 252 -14.01 -17.83 14.85
N TRP A 253 -14.24 -18.28 16.08
CA TRP A 253 -13.21 -18.85 16.94
C TRP A 253 -12.64 -20.17 16.42
N SER A 254 -13.42 -20.94 15.66
CA SER A 254 -12.94 -22.14 14.96
C SER A 254 -11.88 -21.81 13.90
N CYS A 255 -11.89 -20.58 13.38
CA CYS A 255 -10.93 -20.09 12.39
C CYS A 255 -9.69 -19.43 13.01
N ARG A 256 -9.55 -19.35 14.35
CA ARG A 256 -8.47 -18.60 15.01
C ARG A 256 -7.05 -18.94 14.53
N PHE A 257 -6.75 -20.21 14.27
CA PHE A 257 -5.44 -20.63 13.75
C PHE A 257 -5.24 -20.23 12.28
N VAL A 258 -6.32 -20.24 11.50
CA VAL A 258 -6.30 -19.76 10.10
C VAL A 258 -6.09 -18.25 10.07
N LEU A 259 -6.81 -17.52 10.92
CA LEU A 259 -6.66 -16.07 11.09
C LEU A 259 -5.24 -15.70 11.52
N LEU A 260 -4.70 -16.38 12.54
CA LEU A 260 -3.35 -16.14 13.02
C LEU A 260 -2.29 -16.45 11.95
N ARG A 261 -2.41 -17.58 11.26
CA ARG A 261 -1.48 -17.91 10.17
C ARG A 261 -1.57 -16.90 9.03
N GLY A 262 -2.79 -16.54 8.63
CA GLY A 262 -3.00 -15.53 7.59
C GLY A 262 -2.40 -14.20 8.00
N ALA A 263 -2.62 -13.78 9.24
CA ALA A 263 -2.07 -12.55 9.77
C ALA A 263 -0.53 -12.55 9.83
N ILE A 264 0.09 -13.64 10.28
CA ILE A 264 1.56 -13.81 10.23
C ILE A 264 2.07 -13.76 8.79
N THR A 265 1.42 -14.49 7.87
CA THR A 265 1.81 -14.54 6.46
C THR A 265 1.74 -13.16 5.83
N GLY A 266 0.62 -12.45 6.03
CA GLY A 266 0.43 -11.09 5.53
C GLY A 266 1.41 -10.10 6.14
N THR A 267 1.66 -10.17 7.45
CA THR A 267 2.61 -9.29 8.10
C THR A 267 4.05 -9.51 7.60
N LEU A 268 4.48 -10.77 7.45
CA LEU A 268 5.82 -11.07 6.93
C LEU A 268 5.98 -10.61 5.48
N LEU A 269 5.00 -10.89 4.63
CA LEU A 269 5.06 -10.52 3.22
C LEU A 269 4.85 -9.01 3.01
N GLY A 270 4.07 -8.35 3.86
CA GLY A 270 3.89 -6.90 3.82
C GLY A 270 5.09 -6.12 4.35
N ALA A 271 5.87 -6.69 5.27
CA ALA A 271 7.13 -6.08 5.70
C ALA A 271 8.21 -6.14 4.59
N LEU A 272 8.05 -7.04 3.62
CA LEU A 272 8.94 -7.18 2.47
C LEU A 272 8.51 -6.24 1.34
N PRO A 273 9.42 -5.40 0.81
CA PRO A 273 9.09 -4.51 -0.29
C PRO A 273 8.62 -5.28 -1.53
N GLY A 274 7.49 -4.88 -2.10
CA GLY A 274 7.08 -5.28 -3.43
C GLY A 274 6.30 -6.59 -3.58
N ILE A 275 6.04 -7.31 -2.50
CA ILE A 275 5.20 -8.53 -2.57
C ILE A 275 3.70 -8.17 -2.57
N GLY A 276 3.33 -7.12 -1.83
CA GLY A 276 1.97 -6.59 -1.80
C GLY A 276 0.93 -7.56 -1.19
N SER A 277 -0.32 -7.11 -1.15
CA SER A 277 -1.40 -7.81 -0.48
C SER A 277 -1.97 -8.99 -1.29
N THR A 278 -1.89 -8.92 -2.62
CA THR A 278 -2.40 -9.98 -3.50
C THR A 278 -1.65 -11.29 -3.31
N ALA A 279 -0.32 -11.27 -3.33
CA ALA A 279 0.48 -12.47 -3.10
C ALA A 279 0.24 -13.03 -1.69
N ALA A 280 0.13 -12.16 -0.68
CA ALA A 280 -0.19 -12.58 0.69
C ALA A 280 -1.53 -13.32 0.79
N ALA A 281 -2.58 -12.78 0.16
CA ALA A 281 -3.91 -13.39 0.16
C ALA A 281 -3.90 -14.79 -0.49
N PHE A 282 -3.30 -14.92 -1.68
CA PHE A 282 -3.22 -16.21 -2.40
C PHE A 282 -2.32 -17.23 -1.69
N ILE A 283 -1.16 -16.82 -1.17
CA ILE A 283 -0.26 -17.71 -0.42
C ILE A 283 -0.95 -18.22 0.85
N SER A 284 -1.58 -17.32 1.62
CA SER A 284 -2.33 -17.70 2.83
C SER A 284 -3.48 -18.67 2.51
N TYR A 285 -4.21 -18.42 1.41
CA TYR A 285 -5.26 -19.31 0.94
C TYR A 285 -4.71 -20.70 0.60
N ALA A 286 -3.62 -20.77 -0.18
CA ALA A 286 -2.99 -22.01 -0.61
C ALA A 286 -2.44 -22.82 0.58
N LEU A 287 -1.73 -22.16 1.50
CA LEU A 287 -1.24 -22.78 2.75
C LEU A 287 -2.40 -23.29 3.60
N THR A 288 -3.52 -22.57 3.61
CA THR A 288 -4.71 -22.98 4.36
C THR A 288 -5.39 -24.18 3.77
N LYS A 289 -5.57 -24.21 2.45
CA LYS A 289 -6.13 -25.35 1.74
C LYS A 289 -5.24 -26.59 1.90
N SER A 290 -3.93 -26.44 1.76
CA SER A 290 -2.96 -27.54 1.89
C SER A 290 -2.91 -28.13 3.30
N ALA A 291 -3.06 -27.30 4.33
CA ALA A 291 -3.05 -27.75 5.72
C ALA A 291 -4.43 -28.18 6.25
N ALA A 292 -5.48 -28.04 5.44
CA ALA A 292 -6.84 -28.37 5.87
C ALA A 292 -7.03 -29.89 5.94
N ARG A 293 -7.84 -30.34 6.91
CA ARG A 293 -8.31 -31.74 6.95
C ARG A 293 -9.33 -32.02 5.84
N ASP A 294 -9.96 -30.98 5.32
CA ASP A 294 -11.01 -31.01 4.30
C ASP A 294 -10.66 -30.17 3.05
N PRO A 295 -9.54 -30.41 2.32
CA PRO A 295 -9.13 -29.54 1.20
C PRO A 295 -10.13 -29.43 0.04
N HIS A 296 -11.01 -30.43 -0.11
CA HIS A 296 -12.00 -30.52 -1.18
C HIS A 296 -13.20 -29.58 -1.02
N THR A 297 -13.36 -28.94 0.14
CA THR A 297 -14.43 -27.96 0.42
C THR A 297 -14.04 -26.53 0.00
N PHE A 298 -12.75 -26.27 -0.21
CA PHE A 298 -12.22 -24.99 -0.72
C PHE A 298 -12.61 -24.79 -2.18
N GLY A 299 -13.02 -23.57 -2.53
CA GLY A 299 -13.62 -23.23 -3.82
C GLY A 299 -15.12 -23.53 -3.90
N LYS A 300 -15.72 -24.08 -2.83
CA LYS A 300 -17.15 -24.42 -2.73
C LYS A 300 -17.87 -23.66 -1.62
N GLY A 301 -17.20 -22.68 -0.99
CA GLY A 301 -17.78 -21.84 0.04
C GLY A 301 -17.25 -22.12 1.44
N ASN A 302 -16.00 -22.60 1.56
CA ASN A 302 -15.40 -22.82 2.88
C ASN A 302 -15.05 -21.47 3.54
N ILE A 303 -15.66 -21.23 4.71
CA ILE A 303 -15.45 -20.00 5.49
C ILE A 303 -13.97 -19.79 5.88
N LYS A 304 -13.18 -20.87 6.02
CA LYS A 304 -11.74 -20.80 6.29
C LYS A 304 -10.96 -20.21 5.12
N GLY A 305 -11.43 -20.40 3.87
CA GLY A 305 -10.81 -19.80 2.69
C GLY A 305 -10.92 -18.27 2.71
N ILE A 306 -12.11 -17.76 3.04
CA ILE A 306 -12.36 -16.33 3.25
C ILE A 306 -11.48 -15.80 4.39
N ALA A 307 -11.45 -16.52 5.52
CA ALA A 307 -10.67 -16.13 6.69
C ALA A 307 -9.17 -16.02 6.38
N ALA A 308 -8.62 -16.98 5.64
CA ALA A 308 -7.22 -17.01 5.24
C ALA A 308 -6.85 -15.85 4.32
N ALA A 309 -7.65 -15.63 3.28
CA ALA A 309 -7.39 -14.58 2.29
C ALA A 309 -7.46 -13.18 2.93
N GLU A 310 -8.54 -12.88 3.65
CA GLU A 310 -8.78 -11.55 4.20
C GLU A 310 -7.86 -11.20 5.37
N SER A 311 -7.55 -12.15 6.25
CA SER A 311 -6.59 -11.88 7.34
C SER A 311 -5.19 -11.58 6.81
N ALA A 312 -4.74 -12.27 5.76
CA ALA A 312 -3.44 -12.00 5.15
C ALA A 312 -3.43 -10.72 4.32
N ASN A 313 -4.48 -10.49 3.53
CA ASN A 313 -4.65 -9.28 2.72
C ASN A 313 -4.52 -8.02 3.59
N SER A 314 -5.33 -7.91 4.64
CA SER A 314 -5.38 -6.71 5.47
C SER A 314 -4.13 -6.53 6.31
N SER A 315 -3.54 -7.60 6.83
CA SER A 315 -2.27 -7.52 7.59
C SER A 315 -1.12 -6.85 6.83
N VAL A 316 -1.19 -6.80 5.50
CA VAL A 316 -0.19 -6.10 4.67
C VAL A 316 -0.24 -4.58 4.88
N VAL A 317 -1.37 -3.99 5.28
CA VAL A 317 -1.49 -2.54 5.49
C VAL A 317 -0.58 -2.06 6.59
N GLY A 318 -0.73 -2.61 7.81
CA GLY A 318 0.12 -2.23 8.94
C GLY A 318 1.58 -2.63 8.71
N ALA A 319 1.80 -3.82 8.14
CA ALA A 319 3.15 -4.32 7.91
C ALA A 319 3.95 -3.52 6.87
N ASN A 320 3.31 -3.01 5.81
CA ASN A 320 3.96 -2.14 4.82
C ASN A 320 4.48 -0.83 5.44
N LEU A 321 3.87 -0.37 6.54
CA LEU A 321 4.32 0.83 7.23
C LEU A 321 5.57 0.59 8.07
N ILE A 322 5.95 -0.67 8.35
CA ILE A 322 7.17 -0.99 9.11
C ILE A 322 8.40 -0.45 8.37
N PRO A 323 8.75 -0.92 7.15
CA PRO A 323 9.92 -0.41 6.44
C PRO A 323 9.75 1.05 6.01
N LEU A 324 8.51 1.50 5.75
CA LEU A 324 8.26 2.89 5.39
C LEU A 324 8.61 3.85 6.53
N LEU A 325 8.05 3.65 7.73
CA LEU A 325 8.27 4.57 8.84
C LEU A 325 9.69 4.45 9.39
N THR A 326 10.27 3.24 9.39
CA THR A 326 11.58 3.01 10.03
C THR A 326 12.77 3.23 9.10
N LEU A 327 12.64 2.91 7.82
CA LEU A 327 13.74 2.99 6.83
C LEU A 327 13.47 4.04 5.75
N GLY A 328 12.24 4.54 5.63
CA GLY A 328 11.83 5.40 4.53
C GLY A 328 11.61 4.63 3.22
N ILE A 329 11.40 3.31 3.28
CA ILE A 329 11.32 2.46 2.08
C ILE A 329 9.88 1.94 1.94
N PRO A 330 9.08 2.47 0.99
CA PRO A 330 7.72 2.00 0.77
C PRO A 330 7.71 0.58 0.17
N GLY A 331 6.91 -0.31 0.76
CA GLY A 331 6.79 -1.70 0.29
C GLY A 331 5.66 -1.97 -0.70
N SER A 332 4.79 -0.99 -0.96
CA SER A 332 3.64 -1.15 -1.85
C SER A 332 3.21 0.18 -2.47
N VAL A 333 2.29 0.13 -3.43
CA VAL A 333 1.72 1.35 -4.04
C VAL A 333 1.04 2.24 -3.00
N SER A 334 0.28 1.62 -2.09
CA SER A 334 -0.40 2.32 -0.99
C SER A 334 0.60 3.00 -0.06
N ALA A 335 1.70 2.32 0.27
CA ALA A 335 2.76 2.90 1.08
C ALA A 335 3.47 4.06 0.36
N ALA A 336 3.68 3.96 -0.96
CA ALA A 336 4.26 5.04 -1.75
C ALA A 336 3.36 6.29 -1.79
N LEU A 337 2.04 6.11 -1.88
CA LEU A 337 1.09 7.23 -1.76
C LEU A 337 1.13 7.86 -0.36
N ILE A 338 1.28 7.05 0.69
CA ILE A 338 1.47 7.55 2.06
C ILE A 338 2.79 8.33 2.19
N VAL A 339 3.90 7.90 1.54
CA VAL A 339 5.14 8.70 1.46
C VAL A 339 4.84 10.08 0.88
N SER A 340 4.13 10.14 -0.26
CA SER A 340 3.78 11.40 -0.88
C SER A 340 2.99 12.31 0.07
N ALA A 341 2.07 11.74 0.85
CA ALA A 341 1.33 12.49 1.87
C ALA A 341 2.25 13.01 2.99
N PHE A 342 3.15 12.18 3.54
CA PHE A 342 4.13 12.65 4.53
C PHE A 342 4.92 13.84 4.00
N MET A 343 5.44 13.76 2.78
CA MET A 343 6.26 14.82 2.19
C MET A 343 5.47 16.09 1.90
N ILE A 344 4.23 15.95 1.45
CA ILE A 344 3.29 17.07 1.30
C ILE A 344 3.11 17.81 2.64
N HIS A 345 3.05 17.06 3.74
CA HIS A 345 2.97 17.59 5.09
C HIS A 345 4.34 18.04 5.66
N GLY A 346 5.40 18.09 4.84
CA GLY A 346 6.73 18.51 5.27
C GLY A 346 7.45 17.50 6.16
N LEU A 347 7.04 16.23 6.12
CA LEU A 347 7.59 15.16 6.95
C LEU A 347 8.35 14.16 6.07
N GLN A 348 9.52 13.76 6.55
CA GLN A 348 10.32 12.75 5.89
C GLN A 348 10.21 11.40 6.64
N PRO A 349 9.63 10.36 6.01
CA PRO A 349 9.62 9.02 6.59
C PRO A 349 11.04 8.46 6.78
N GLY A 350 11.25 7.71 7.85
CA GLY A 350 12.53 7.11 8.19
C GLY A 350 12.84 7.22 9.68
N PRO A 351 14.06 6.82 10.08
CA PRO A 351 14.38 6.63 11.49
C PRO A 351 14.32 7.95 12.29
N LEU A 352 14.68 9.07 11.66
CA LEU A 352 14.60 10.41 12.25
C LEU A 352 13.16 10.86 12.56
N LEU A 353 12.15 10.27 11.92
CA LEU A 353 10.74 10.57 12.22
C LEU A 353 10.39 10.17 13.66
N PHE A 354 10.97 9.07 14.16
CA PHE A 354 10.76 8.62 15.54
C PHE A 354 11.43 9.52 16.57
N GLU A 355 12.55 10.16 16.20
CA GLU A 355 13.30 11.08 17.05
C GLU A 355 12.65 12.47 17.08
N ASN A 356 12.36 13.03 15.90
CA ASN A 356 11.87 14.40 15.76
C ASN A 356 10.35 14.52 15.93
N GLN A 357 9.60 13.46 15.58
CA GLN A 357 8.14 13.49 15.45
C GLN A 357 7.49 12.28 16.15
N GLY A 358 8.09 11.80 17.25
CA GLY A 358 7.61 10.62 17.97
C GLY A 358 6.13 10.71 18.37
N ARG A 359 5.65 11.86 18.85
CA ARG A 359 4.25 12.08 19.22
C ARG A 359 3.30 11.85 18.03
N LEU A 360 3.66 12.32 16.84
CA LEU A 360 2.91 12.08 15.61
C LEU A 360 2.89 10.58 15.25
N VAL A 361 4.03 9.90 15.33
CA VAL A 361 4.13 8.47 15.01
C VAL A 361 3.23 7.63 15.93
N TYR A 362 3.28 7.85 17.24
CA TYR A 362 2.39 7.15 18.17
C TYR A 362 0.92 7.57 18.02
N GLY A 363 0.66 8.80 17.60
CA GLY A 363 -0.68 9.24 17.19
C GLY A 363 -1.19 8.48 15.98
N LEU A 364 -0.35 8.26 14.97
CA LEU A 364 -0.71 7.45 13.80
C LEU A 364 -0.98 5.99 14.19
N PHE A 365 -0.18 5.43 15.10
CA PHE A 365 -0.44 4.09 15.63
C PHE A 365 -1.78 3.99 16.36
N GLY A 366 -2.10 4.98 17.20
CA GLY A 366 -3.41 5.08 17.83
C GLY A 366 -4.54 5.18 16.79
N ALA A 367 -4.34 6.01 15.76
CA ALA A 367 -5.32 6.21 14.70
C ALA A 367 -5.53 4.94 13.85
N MET A 368 -4.47 4.16 13.62
CA MET A 368 -4.53 2.87 12.94
C MET A 368 -5.33 1.83 13.72
N LEU A 369 -5.08 1.72 15.02
CA LEU A 369 -5.83 0.83 15.91
C LEU A 369 -7.30 1.26 15.99
N MET A 370 -7.54 2.57 16.13
CA MET A 370 -8.87 3.16 16.11
C MET A 370 -9.60 2.89 14.79
N ALA A 371 -8.90 3.01 13.65
CA ALA A 371 -9.43 2.73 12.34
C ALA A 371 -9.93 1.29 12.23
N ASN A 372 -9.30 0.30 12.88
CA ASN A 372 -9.77 -1.09 12.86
C ASN A 372 -11.15 -1.24 13.51
N PHE A 373 -11.36 -0.59 14.66
CA PHE A 373 -12.66 -0.59 15.35
C PHE A 373 -13.72 0.14 14.54
N VAL A 374 -13.35 1.28 13.95
CA VAL A 374 -14.23 2.04 13.05
C VAL A 374 -14.57 1.23 11.81
N ASN A 375 -13.60 0.53 11.20
CA ASN A 375 -13.80 -0.34 10.04
C ASN A 375 -14.78 -1.47 10.35
N LEU A 376 -14.66 -2.07 11.53
CA LEU A 376 -15.61 -3.05 12.03
C LEU A 376 -17.01 -2.44 12.19
N TRP A 377 -17.12 -1.28 12.84
CA TRP A 377 -18.40 -0.63 13.12
C TRP A 377 -19.11 -0.15 11.84
N VAL A 378 -18.41 0.63 11.01
CA VAL A 378 -18.88 1.12 9.71
C VAL A 378 -19.15 -0.07 8.78
N GLY A 379 -18.31 -1.09 8.77
CA GLY A 379 -18.50 -2.28 7.93
C GLY A 379 -19.77 -3.05 8.28
N GLN A 380 -20.09 -3.24 9.57
CA GLN A 380 -21.31 -3.94 9.99
C GLN A 380 -22.60 -3.18 9.63
N ILE A 381 -22.59 -1.86 9.77
CA ILE A 381 -23.74 -0.99 9.47
C ILE A 381 -23.87 -0.77 7.96
N GLY A 382 -22.75 -0.43 7.34
CA GLY A 382 -22.57 -0.02 5.96
C GLY A 382 -22.71 -1.14 4.95
N LEU A 383 -22.54 -2.42 5.34
CA LEU A 383 -22.71 -3.58 4.44
C LEU A 383 -24.01 -3.53 3.64
N ARG A 384 -25.08 -2.97 4.21
CA ARG A 384 -26.39 -2.82 3.54
C ARG A 384 -26.43 -1.67 2.53
N ILE A 385 -25.66 -0.63 2.79
CA ILE A 385 -25.57 0.58 1.96
C ILE A 385 -24.62 0.30 0.79
N TRP A 386 -23.46 -0.30 1.06
CA TRP A 386 -22.42 -0.58 0.08
C TRP A 386 -22.88 -1.51 -1.05
N VAL A 387 -23.78 -2.46 -0.78
CA VAL A 387 -24.41 -3.29 -1.82
C VAL A 387 -25.20 -2.47 -2.85
N ARG A 388 -25.76 -1.32 -2.47
CA ARG A 388 -26.44 -0.41 -3.39
C ARG A 388 -25.45 0.52 -4.10
N VAL A 389 -24.33 0.83 -3.46
CA VAL A 389 -23.25 1.68 -3.98
C VAL A 389 -22.46 1.00 -5.09
N VAL A 390 -22.51 -0.33 -5.20
CA VAL A 390 -22.00 -1.09 -6.37
C VAL A 390 -22.46 -0.49 -7.71
N SER A 391 -23.62 0.19 -7.75
CA SER A 391 -24.17 0.85 -8.93
C SER A 391 -23.93 2.36 -8.98
N ALA A 392 -22.98 2.90 -8.22
CA ALA A 392 -22.62 4.31 -8.24
C ALA A 392 -22.06 4.71 -9.63
N PRO A 393 -22.41 5.90 -10.15
CA PRO A 393 -21.93 6.35 -11.44
C PRO A 393 -20.44 6.70 -11.36
N GLU A 394 -19.59 5.83 -11.93
CA GLU A 394 -18.14 6.05 -12.08
C GLU A 394 -17.77 7.43 -12.64
N PRO A 395 -18.50 8.02 -13.63
CA PRO A 395 -18.17 9.34 -14.15
C PRO A 395 -18.15 10.45 -13.09
N VAL A 396 -19.01 10.38 -12.06
CA VAL A 396 -19.05 11.39 -11.00
C VAL A 396 -17.81 11.29 -10.10
N ILE A 397 -17.39 10.06 -9.78
CA ILE A 397 -16.18 9.79 -8.99
C ILE A 397 -14.95 10.29 -9.76
N PHE A 398 -14.85 9.97 -11.05
CA PHE A 398 -13.71 10.40 -11.87
C PHE A 398 -13.68 11.92 -12.09
N ALA A 399 -14.82 12.57 -12.36
CA ALA A 399 -14.87 14.01 -12.54
C ALA A 399 -14.46 14.77 -11.26
N SER A 400 -15.01 14.38 -10.11
CA SER A 400 -14.66 14.96 -8.81
C SER A 400 -13.20 14.71 -8.45
N ALA A 401 -12.69 13.51 -8.73
CA ALA A 401 -11.29 13.16 -8.56
C ALA A 401 -10.34 14.03 -9.39
N LEU A 402 -10.62 14.19 -10.68
CA LEU A 402 -9.82 15.00 -11.59
C LEU A 402 -9.76 16.46 -11.11
N LEU A 403 -10.90 17.03 -10.72
CA LEU A 403 -10.97 18.38 -10.15
C LEU A 403 -10.13 18.50 -8.88
N MET A 404 -10.27 17.56 -7.94
CA MET A 404 -9.48 17.54 -6.70
C MET A 404 -7.98 17.42 -6.97
N CYS A 405 -7.57 16.56 -7.91
CA CYS A 405 -6.16 16.40 -8.27
C CYS A 405 -5.57 17.67 -8.88
N ILE A 406 -6.29 18.34 -9.80
CA ILE A 406 -5.84 19.60 -10.41
C ILE A 406 -5.67 20.68 -9.33
N VAL A 407 -6.66 20.85 -8.47
CA VAL A 407 -6.61 21.85 -7.38
C VAL A 407 -5.50 21.50 -6.40
N GLY A 408 -5.42 20.25 -5.96
CA GLY A 408 -4.44 19.81 -4.96
C GLY A 408 -3.01 19.91 -5.45
N VAL A 409 -2.73 19.47 -6.68
CA VAL A 409 -1.39 19.64 -7.27
C VAL A 409 -1.05 21.12 -7.45
N GLY A 410 -2.00 21.94 -7.90
CA GLY A 410 -1.81 23.38 -8.03
C GLY A 410 -1.43 24.04 -6.70
N MET A 411 -2.03 23.61 -5.59
CA MET A 411 -1.70 24.09 -4.25
C MET A 411 -0.35 23.54 -3.74
N ALA A 412 -0.10 22.25 -3.91
CA ALA A 412 1.08 21.58 -3.35
C ALA A 412 2.39 21.88 -4.11
N SER A 413 2.29 22.18 -5.40
CA SER A 413 3.44 22.28 -6.31
C SER A 413 3.68 23.72 -6.81
N GLY A 414 3.14 24.73 -6.11
CA GLY A 414 3.44 26.13 -6.39
C GLY A 414 2.82 26.72 -7.66
N GLY A 415 1.74 26.12 -8.20
CA GLY A 415 0.96 26.69 -9.29
C GLY A 415 0.81 25.81 -10.54
N VAL A 416 0.69 26.46 -11.70
CA VAL A 416 0.33 25.84 -12.99
C VAL A 416 1.42 24.87 -13.48
N PHE A 417 2.68 25.12 -13.16
CA PHE A 417 3.79 24.26 -13.55
C PHE A 417 3.62 22.84 -13.01
N GLY A 418 3.27 22.68 -11.73
CA GLY A 418 2.99 21.36 -11.16
C GLY A 418 1.82 20.65 -11.85
N VAL A 419 0.76 21.38 -12.20
CA VAL A 419 -0.39 20.81 -12.94
C VAL A 419 0.06 20.34 -14.33
N PHE A 420 0.91 21.10 -15.02
CA PHE A 420 1.48 20.70 -16.29
C PHE A 420 2.34 19.43 -16.16
N VAL A 421 3.24 19.38 -15.17
CA VAL A 421 4.03 18.18 -14.85
C VAL A 421 3.11 16.98 -14.58
N MET A 422 2.06 17.15 -13.78
CA MET A 422 1.08 16.10 -13.50
C MET A 422 0.43 15.56 -14.78
N LEU A 423 0.02 16.42 -15.71
CA LEU A 423 -0.59 15.99 -16.97
C LEU A 423 0.43 15.27 -17.89
N CYS A 424 1.67 15.76 -17.96
CA CYS A 424 2.74 15.08 -18.69
C CYS A 424 3.01 13.68 -18.13
N PHE A 425 3.09 13.56 -16.81
CA PHE A 425 3.29 12.28 -16.14
C PHE A 425 2.06 11.37 -16.16
N ALA A 426 0.85 11.92 -16.31
CA ALA A 426 -0.34 11.13 -16.61
C ALA A 426 -0.26 10.46 -17.98
N ALA A 427 0.15 11.21 -19.00
CA ALA A 427 0.36 10.65 -20.34
C ALA A 427 1.52 9.65 -20.35
N ALA A 428 2.66 9.98 -19.76
CA ALA A 428 3.82 9.08 -19.67
C ALA A 428 3.48 7.81 -18.87
N GLY A 429 2.79 7.95 -17.73
CA GLY A 429 2.33 6.83 -16.92
C GLY A 429 1.40 5.90 -17.68
N HIS A 430 0.47 6.46 -18.47
CA HIS A 430 -0.42 5.66 -19.32
C HIS A 430 0.37 4.82 -20.34
N VAL A 431 1.34 5.42 -21.02
CA VAL A 431 2.20 4.73 -22.00
C VAL A 431 3.08 3.67 -21.35
N LEU A 432 3.76 4.01 -20.25
CA LEU A 432 4.63 3.10 -19.51
C LEU A 432 3.86 1.90 -18.95
N ALA A 433 2.65 2.13 -18.43
CA ALA A 433 1.76 1.07 -17.99
C ALA A 433 1.33 0.16 -19.14
N ALA A 434 1.04 0.71 -20.33
CA ALA A 434 0.69 -0.07 -21.51
C ALA A 434 1.84 -0.99 -21.97
N PHE A 435 3.09 -0.56 -21.81
CA PHE A 435 4.27 -1.41 -22.04
C PHE A 435 4.60 -2.38 -20.88
N GLY A 436 3.86 -2.32 -19.79
CA GLY A 436 4.02 -3.18 -18.62
C GLY A 436 5.20 -2.81 -17.72
N TYR A 437 5.61 -1.54 -17.71
CA TYR A 437 6.52 -1.00 -16.69
C TYR A 437 5.75 -0.71 -15.40
N SER A 438 6.37 -0.97 -14.26
CA SER A 438 5.75 -0.68 -12.97
C SER A 438 5.92 0.79 -12.61
N LEU A 439 4.83 1.56 -12.73
CA LEU A 439 4.79 2.96 -12.29
C LEU A 439 5.14 3.12 -10.80
N VAL A 440 4.84 2.09 -10.02
CA VAL A 440 5.16 2.03 -8.59
C VAL A 440 6.67 2.05 -8.37
N ILE A 441 7.41 1.21 -9.09
CA ILE A 441 8.88 1.17 -8.98
C ILE A 441 9.47 2.53 -9.39
N ILE A 442 8.94 3.16 -10.45
CA ILE A 442 9.37 4.49 -10.90
C ILE A 442 9.20 5.52 -9.78
N ILE A 443 8.02 5.60 -9.16
CA ILE A 443 7.74 6.55 -8.07
C ILE A 443 8.62 6.28 -6.85
N ILE A 444 8.80 5.01 -6.47
CA ILE A 444 9.64 4.66 -5.32
C ILE A 444 11.09 5.04 -5.58
N ALA A 445 11.61 4.74 -6.77
CA ALA A 445 12.96 5.11 -7.17
C ALA A 445 13.14 6.62 -7.29
N PHE A 446 12.14 7.33 -7.81
CA PHE A 446 12.12 8.78 -7.86
C PHE A 446 12.19 9.41 -6.47
N PHE A 447 11.44 8.87 -5.51
CA PHE A 447 11.49 9.33 -4.12
C PHE A 447 12.80 8.97 -3.40
N LEU A 448 13.32 7.75 -3.57
CA LEU A 448 14.56 7.31 -2.91
C LEU A 448 15.82 7.90 -3.56
N GLY A 449 15.74 8.36 -4.80
CA GLY A 449 16.88 8.80 -5.61
C GLY A 449 17.81 9.81 -4.93
N PRO A 450 17.31 10.94 -4.38
CA PRO A 450 18.17 11.92 -3.73
C PRO A 450 18.92 11.33 -2.53
N ARG A 451 18.26 10.45 -1.78
CA ARG A 451 18.88 9.80 -0.62
C ARG A 451 19.88 8.72 -1.02
N LEU A 452 19.65 8.04 -2.15
CA LEU A 452 20.62 7.11 -2.74
C LEU A 452 21.87 7.88 -3.17
N GLU A 453 21.71 9.02 -3.83
CA GLU A 453 22.81 9.85 -4.31
C GLU A 453 23.66 10.39 -3.16
N ILE A 454 23.04 10.97 -2.12
CA ILE A 454 23.74 11.42 -0.92
C ILE A 454 24.51 10.27 -0.26
N SER A 455 23.85 9.11 -0.11
CA SER A 455 24.49 7.95 0.53
C SER A 455 25.65 7.42 -0.31
N LEU A 456 25.55 7.46 -1.64
CA LEU A 456 26.62 7.09 -2.56
C LEU A 456 27.81 8.03 -2.43
N ALA A 457 27.59 9.34 -2.52
CA ALA A 457 28.63 10.35 -2.40
C ALA A 457 29.39 10.24 -1.06
N GLN A 458 28.64 10.18 0.05
CA GLN A 458 29.20 10.02 1.38
C GLN A 458 29.95 8.69 1.54
N SER A 459 29.46 7.60 0.95
CA SER A 459 30.16 6.30 0.98
C SER A 459 31.48 6.34 0.22
N VAL A 460 31.52 6.98 -0.95
CA VAL A 460 32.75 7.17 -1.73
C VAL A 460 33.75 8.03 -0.95
N ALA A 461 33.29 9.10 -0.30
CA ALA A 461 34.13 9.95 0.52
C ALA A 461 34.72 9.19 1.72
N LEU A 462 33.91 8.41 2.45
CA LEU A 462 34.37 7.62 3.61
C LEU A 462 35.37 6.51 3.23
N THR A 463 35.18 5.91 2.06
CA THR A 463 36.06 4.86 1.54
C THR A 463 37.29 5.42 0.82
N ASN A 464 37.43 6.74 0.69
CA ASN A 464 38.42 7.40 -0.16
C ASN A 464 38.44 6.85 -1.61
N GLY A 465 37.28 6.45 -2.11
CA GLY A 465 37.13 5.84 -3.43
C GLY A 465 37.66 4.41 -3.56
N ASP A 466 38.09 3.76 -2.47
CA ASP A 466 38.54 2.36 -2.47
C ASP A 466 37.38 1.40 -2.09
N PRO A 467 36.82 0.63 -3.05
CA PRO A 467 35.73 -0.30 -2.77
C PRO A 467 36.10 -1.42 -1.80
N ALA A 468 37.40 -1.73 -1.64
CA ALA A 468 37.84 -2.80 -0.74
C ALA A 468 37.54 -2.48 0.74
N ARG A 469 37.45 -1.19 1.09
CA ARG A 469 37.10 -0.73 2.44
C ARG A 469 35.67 -1.07 2.86
N ILE A 470 34.84 -1.60 1.96
CA ILE A 470 33.54 -2.13 2.35
C ILE A 470 33.65 -3.29 3.36
N ILE A 471 34.83 -3.94 3.45
CA ILE A 471 35.10 -4.99 4.44
C ILE A 471 34.96 -4.50 5.90
N ASP A 472 35.13 -3.19 6.13
CA ASP A 472 35.00 -2.57 7.44
C ASP A 472 33.52 -2.40 7.87
N TYR A 473 32.57 -2.66 6.95
CA TYR A 473 31.14 -2.44 7.13
C TYR A 473 30.36 -3.76 7.00
N PRO A 474 30.36 -4.63 8.04
CA PRO A 474 29.82 -5.98 7.96
C PRO A 474 28.32 -6.03 7.65
N VAL A 475 27.55 -5.02 8.10
CA VAL A 475 26.12 -4.90 7.80
C VAL A 475 25.90 -4.58 6.31
N ALA A 476 26.72 -3.70 5.73
CA ALA A 476 26.67 -3.40 4.31
C ALA A 476 26.98 -4.64 3.47
N ILE A 477 27.99 -5.43 3.85
CA ILE A 477 28.33 -6.70 3.19
C ILE A 477 27.15 -7.66 3.23
N ALA A 478 26.51 -7.84 4.39
CA ALA A 478 25.35 -8.72 4.53
C ALA A 478 24.20 -8.29 3.61
N LEU A 479 23.89 -6.99 3.55
CA LEU A 479 22.84 -6.44 2.68
C LEU A 479 23.17 -6.59 1.20
N LEU A 480 24.43 -6.38 0.80
CA LEU A 480 24.87 -6.58 -0.59
C LEU A 480 24.82 -8.06 -0.99
N LEU A 481 25.24 -8.97 -0.10
CA LEU A 481 25.11 -10.41 -0.33
C LEU A 481 23.64 -10.82 -0.49
N LEU A 482 22.75 -10.31 0.36
CA LEU A 482 21.30 -10.52 0.23
C LEU A 482 20.76 -9.95 -1.08
N SER A 483 21.28 -8.82 -1.55
CA SER A 483 20.92 -8.23 -2.84
C SER A 483 21.30 -9.17 -4.00
N VAL A 484 22.53 -9.69 -3.98
CA VAL A 484 23.02 -10.63 -4.99
C VAL A 484 22.20 -11.92 -4.97
N VAL A 485 21.95 -12.49 -3.78
CA VAL A 485 21.13 -13.70 -3.62
C VAL A 485 19.70 -13.47 -4.13
N SER A 486 19.11 -12.31 -3.80
CA SER A 486 17.79 -11.90 -4.28
C SER A 486 17.75 -11.89 -5.81
N VAL A 487 18.68 -11.19 -6.46
CA VAL A 487 18.75 -11.10 -7.93
C VAL A 487 18.94 -12.48 -8.56
N ILE A 488 19.86 -13.31 -8.05
CA ILE A 488 20.11 -14.66 -8.58
C ILE A 488 18.86 -15.54 -8.44
N TYR A 489 18.22 -15.52 -7.28
CA TYR A 489 16.99 -16.27 -7.03
C TYR A 489 15.88 -15.87 -8.00
N LEU A 490 15.70 -14.56 -8.20
CA LEU A 490 14.70 -13.99 -9.10
C LEU A 490 14.98 -14.32 -10.58
N LEU A 491 16.24 -14.26 -11.01
CA LEU A 491 16.65 -14.65 -12.37
C LEU A 491 16.35 -16.13 -12.66
N ARG A 492 16.68 -17.02 -11.71
CA ARG A 492 16.41 -18.47 -11.85
C ARG A 492 14.92 -18.77 -11.93
N ARG A 493 14.11 -18.07 -11.13
CA ARG A 493 12.65 -18.20 -11.19
C ARG A 493 12.07 -17.69 -12.52
N GLY A 494 12.61 -16.59 -13.04
CA GLY A 494 12.23 -16.05 -14.35
C GLY A 494 12.50 -17.03 -15.49
N GLN A 495 13.63 -17.73 -15.46
CA GLN A 495 13.98 -18.77 -16.44
C GLN A 495 13.05 -19.99 -16.35
N ALA A 496 12.80 -20.50 -15.14
CA ALA A 496 11.91 -21.64 -14.94
C ALA A 496 10.47 -21.41 -15.46
N ASN A 497 9.94 -20.18 -15.34
CA ASN A 497 8.63 -19.82 -15.89
C ASN A 497 8.62 -19.65 -17.42
N LEU A 498 9.76 -19.35 -18.05
CA LEU A 498 9.89 -19.29 -19.51
C LEU A 498 9.97 -20.69 -20.12
N ASP A 499 10.64 -21.62 -19.43
CA ASP A 499 10.75 -23.02 -19.86
C ASP A 499 9.40 -23.75 -19.70
N SER A 500 8.64 -23.50 -18.63
CA SER A 500 7.30 -24.10 -18.44
C SER A 500 6.21 -23.59 -19.38
N ASN A 501 6.43 -22.49 -20.10
CA ASN A 501 5.50 -21.95 -21.11
C ASN A 501 5.89 -22.37 -22.55
N ARG A 502 6.99 -23.13 -22.70
CA ARG A 502 7.45 -23.69 -23.97
C ARG A 502 7.04 -25.15 -24.16
N ASP A 503 6.59 -25.81 -23.11
CA ASP A 503 5.92 -27.12 -23.10
C ASP A 503 4.40 -26.94 -23.04
#